data_AF-A0A6A9TA96-F1
#
_entry.id   AF-A0A6A9TA96-F1
#
_cell.length_a   1.000
_cell.length_b   1.000
_cell.length_c   1.000
_cell.angle_alpha   90.00
_cell.angle_beta   90.00
_cell.angle_gamma   90.00
#
_symmetry.space_group_name_H-M   'P 1'
#
loop_
_entity.id
_entity.type
_entity.pdbx_description
1 polymer ?
#
loop_
_entity_poly.entity_id
_entity_poly.type
_entity_poly.pdbx_seq_one_letter_code
_entity_poly.pdbx_strand_id
1 'polypeptide(L)'
;MSSVTGEISRLDTEIGDRLSFRNLPEAGDTSWQKARPYQSDFERLSKLGWKVRSPNGEEWHHVVLGRKSGGFVGACDCKGFEYNRGPCVHLCALRKSAWGNRNLCRTETDINDRPIRICDLDDTDATEQRYWYLTDLQREAYLNCDLGDMGVREYQRAKGYSSPGTVSNRLRAAREKVREHDDDLIADGGTAARRDGLTDDRRLLGEGVDR
;
A
#
# COMPACT_ATOMS: atom_id res chain seq x y z
N MET A 1 16.09 19.59 -15.12
CA MET A 1 14.83 19.04 -14.56
C MET A 1 15.07 17.57 -14.28
N SER A 2 15.60 17.24 -13.09
CA SER A 2 15.88 15.86 -12.70
C SER A 2 14.57 15.15 -12.40
N SER A 3 14.19 14.21 -13.26
CA SER A 3 13.23 13.18 -12.89
C SER A 3 13.89 12.31 -11.83
N VAL A 4 13.55 12.54 -10.57
CA VAL A 4 13.85 11.60 -9.50
C VAL A 4 12.92 10.41 -9.75
N THR A 5 13.43 9.39 -10.44
CA THR A 5 12.87 8.06 -10.37
C THR A 5 13.03 7.63 -8.92
N GLY A 6 12.01 7.89 -8.09
CA GLY A 6 11.98 7.47 -6.70
C GLY A 6 12.20 5.96 -6.65
N GLU A 7 13.38 5.54 -6.20
CA GLU A 7 13.64 4.15 -5.87
C GLU A 7 12.57 3.71 -4.88
N ILE A 8 11.95 2.57 -5.19
CA ILE A 8 10.82 2.02 -4.47
C ILE A 8 11.39 0.98 -3.51
N SER A 9 11.01 1.06 -2.23
CA SER A 9 11.53 0.21 -1.18
C SER A 9 10.74 -1.11 -1.10
N ARG A 10 11.35 -2.16 -0.55
CA ARG A 10 10.68 -3.42 -0.19
C ARG A 10 9.41 -3.19 0.64
N LEU A 11 9.39 -2.15 1.46
CA LEU A 11 8.19 -1.80 2.24
C LEU A 11 7.00 -1.39 1.39
N ASP A 12 7.21 -0.89 0.17
CA ASP A 12 6.10 -0.61 -0.75
C ASP A 12 5.45 -1.89 -1.29
N THR A 13 5.99 -3.07 -0.93
CA THR A 13 5.47 -4.38 -1.31
C THR A 13 4.74 -5.21 -0.27
N GLU A 14 4.68 -4.76 0.98
CA GLU A 14 4.12 -5.55 2.09
C GLU A 14 2.89 -4.89 2.75
N ILE A 15 1.79 -5.65 2.93
CA ILE A 15 0.64 -5.15 3.69
C ILE A 15 1.11 -5.11 5.13
N GLY A 16 1.39 -3.92 5.62
CA GLY A 16 1.89 -3.74 6.98
C GLY A 16 0.89 -4.13 8.08
N ASP A 17 1.34 -3.97 9.32
CA ASP A 17 0.60 -4.37 10.52
C ASP A 17 -0.77 -3.70 10.65
N ARG A 18 -1.65 -4.33 11.43
CA ARG A 18 -2.93 -3.73 11.82
C ARG A 18 -2.67 -2.53 12.74
N LEU A 19 -3.11 -1.36 12.31
CA LEU A 19 -2.95 -0.09 13.03
C LEU A 19 -4.26 0.38 13.65
N SER A 20 -4.16 0.94 14.85
CA SER A 20 -5.28 1.63 15.50
C SER A 20 -4.98 3.13 15.62
N PHE A 21 -5.89 3.94 15.08
CA PHE A 21 -5.87 5.40 15.20
C PHE A 21 -6.95 5.95 16.12
N ARG A 22 -7.87 5.10 16.61
CA ARG A 22 -9.14 5.52 17.22
C ARG A 22 -8.95 6.34 18.50
N ASN A 23 -7.94 6.00 19.31
CA ASN A 23 -7.77 6.59 20.65
C ASN A 23 -6.54 7.51 20.75
N LEU A 24 -5.74 7.64 19.69
CA LEU A 24 -4.51 8.45 19.72
C LEU A 24 -4.72 9.94 20.03
N PRO A 25 -5.79 10.60 19.53
CA PRO A 25 -6.04 12.00 19.87
C PRO A 25 -6.28 12.20 21.38
N GLU A 26 -7.06 11.31 21.99
CA GLU A 26 -7.48 11.40 23.39
C GLU A 26 -6.39 10.90 24.35
N ALA A 27 -5.59 9.91 23.93
CA ALA A 27 -4.50 9.35 24.71
C ALA A 27 -3.26 10.27 24.79
N GLY A 28 -3.26 11.42 24.11
CA GLY A 28 -2.11 12.32 24.08
C GLY A 28 -0.89 11.71 23.38
N ASP A 29 -1.11 10.84 22.39
CA ASP A 29 -0.03 10.12 21.71
C ASP A 29 0.98 11.09 21.07
N THR A 30 2.27 10.86 21.33
CA THR A 30 3.32 11.80 20.92
C THR A 30 3.49 11.84 19.41
N SER A 31 3.37 10.71 18.71
CA SER A 31 3.47 10.64 17.26
C SER A 31 2.27 11.32 16.60
N TRP A 32 1.07 11.12 17.14
CA TRP A 32 -0.13 11.81 16.71
C TRP A 32 -0.02 13.32 16.92
N GLN A 33 0.42 13.78 18.08
CA GLN A 33 0.58 15.21 18.36
C GLN A 33 1.66 15.87 17.51
N LYS A 34 2.77 15.18 17.23
CA LYS A 34 3.86 15.69 16.39
C LYS A 34 3.51 15.73 14.91
N ALA A 35 2.60 14.89 14.43
CA ALA A 35 2.24 14.84 13.02
C ALA A 35 1.66 16.19 12.53
N ARG A 36 2.33 16.79 11.53
CA ARG A 36 1.97 18.06 10.90
C ARG A 36 1.50 17.82 9.45
N PRO A 37 0.23 17.41 9.23
CA PRO A 37 -0.24 17.01 7.90
C PRO A 37 -0.03 18.09 6.83
N TYR A 38 -0.30 19.35 7.15
CA TYR A 38 -0.25 20.46 6.18
C TYR A 38 1.14 21.05 5.93
N GLN A 39 2.15 20.55 6.64
CA GLN A 39 3.54 20.98 6.47
C GLN A 39 4.43 19.79 6.08
N SER A 40 3.84 18.60 5.93
CA SER A 40 4.55 17.41 5.48
C SER A 40 4.41 17.31 3.97
N ASP A 41 5.47 16.85 3.31
CA ASP A 41 5.42 16.52 1.90
C ASP A 41 5.00 15.06 1.72
N PHE A 42 4.16 14.82 0.72
CA PHE A 42 3.69 13.49 0.36
C PHE A 42 4.00 13.24 -1.11
N GLU A 43 4.52 12.07 -1.43
CA GLU A 43 4.66 11.61 -2.81
C GLU A 43 3.96 10.25 -2.92
N ARG A 44 2.90 10.17 -3.72
CA ARG A 44 2.25 8.87 -3.96
C ARG A 44 3.12 8.00 -4.86
N LEU A 45 3.52 6.82 -4.36
CA LEU A 45 4.27 5.82 -5.11
C LEU A 45 3.35 4.78 -5.75
N SER A 46 2.41 4.24 -4.97
CA SER A 46 1.45 3.23 -5.42
C SER A 46 0.06 3.51 -4.87
N LYS A 47 -0.86 2.54 -4.98
CA LYS A 47 -2.20 2.69 -4.43
C LYS A 47 -2.18 2.82 -2.90
N LEU A 48 -1.25 2.12 -2.26
CA LEU A 48 -1.03 2.11 -0.81
C LEU A 48 0.27 2.76 -0.36
N GLY A 49 1.29 2.80 -1.22
CA GLY A 49 2.64 3.28 -0.93
C GLY A 49 2.80 4.77 -1.16
N TRP A 50 3.48 5.43 -0.22
CA TRP A 50 3.74 6.85 -0.17
C TRP A 50 5.17 7.08 0.29
N LYS A 51 5.84 8.11 -0.24
CA LYS A 51 6.93 8.76 0.50
C LYS A 51 6.34 9.88 1.32
N VAL A 52 6.77 9.98 2.57
CA VAL A 52 6.35 11.04 3.49
C VAL A 52 7.58 11.70 4.08
N ARG A 53 7.63 13.03 4.02
CA ARG A 53 8.68 13.82 4.66
C ARG A 53 8.04 14.79 5.64
N SER A 54 8.48 14.75 6.89
CA SER A 54 8.05 15.70 7.91
C SER A 54 8.66 17.09 7.64
N PRO A 55 8.03 18.20 8.06
CA PRO A 55 8.51 19.57 7.78
C PRO A 55 9.96 19.85 8.24
N ASN A 56 10.35 19.24 9.35
CA ASN A 56 11.68 19.39 9.95
C ASN A 56 12.56 18.15 9.73
N GLY A 57 12.10 17.21 8.89
CA GLY A 57 12.82 15.99 8.57
C GLY A 57 13.59 16.15 7.26
N GLU A 58 14.86 15.78 7.25
CA GLU A 58 15.67 15.80 6.02
C GLU A 58 15.38 14.57 5.13
N GLU A 59 14.92 13.47 5.72
CA GLU A 59 14.72 12.18 5.05
C GLU A 59 13.26 11.94 4.63
N TRP A 60 13.11 11.33 3.45
CA TRP A 60 11.84 10.77 2.99
C TRP A 60 11.70 9.34 3.50
N HIS A 61 10.55 9.04 4.08
CA HIS A 61 10.23 7.71 4.58
C HIS A 61 9.22 7.00 3.68
N HIS A 62 9.46 5.73 3.37
CA HIS A 62 8.49 4.87 2.71
C HIS A 62 7.38 4.47 3.69
N VAL A 63 6.13 4.66 3.27
CA VAL A 63 4.94 4.48 4.09
C VAL A 63 3.87 3.74 3.29
N VAL A 64 3.39 2.63 3.84
CA VAL A 64 2.20 1.94 3.35
C VAL A 64 1.04 2.23 4.29
N LEU A 65 -0.10 2.67 3.75
CA LEU A 65 -1.32 2.83 4.56
C LEU A 65 -2.57 2.55 3.74
N GLY A 66 -3.38 1.60 4.22
CA GLY A 66 -4.63 1.16 3.61
C GLY A 66 -5.71 0.86 4.62
N ARG A 67 -6.91 0.58 4.13
CA ARG A 67 -7.98 -0.06 4.91
C ARG A 67 -8.19 -1.48 4.43
N LYS A 68 -8.44 -2.39 5.39
CA LYS A 68 -8.78 -3.80 5.15
C LYS A 68 -9.71 -4.28 6.25
N SER A 69 -10.83 -4.89 5.87
CA SER A 69 -11.87 -5.39 6.77
C SER A 69 -12.30 -4.36 7.83
N GLY A 70 -12.47 -3.11 7.39
CA GLY A 70 -12.84 -1.97 8.24
C GLY A 70 -11.75 -1.40 9.16
N GLY A 71 -10.58 -2.06 9.28
CA GLY A 71 -9.41 -1.59 10.03
C GLY A 71 -8.37 -0.89 9.15
N PHE A 72 -7.37 -0.24 9.77
CA PHE A 72 -6.20 0.26 9.06
C PHE A 72 -5.09 -0.78 9.07
N VAL A 73 -4.37 -0.89 7.96
CA VAL A 73 -3.16 -1.69 7.80
C VAL A 73 -2.06 -0.79 7.25
N GLY A 74 -0.83 -0.92 7.73
CA GLY A 74 0.26 -0.08 7.25
C GLY A 74 1.61 -0.30 7.91
N ALA A 75 2.63 0.22 7.27
CA ALA A 75 4.02 0.13 7.70
C ALA A 75 4.78 1.41 7.36
N CYS A 76 5.91 1.63 8.02
CA CYS A 76 6.83 2.72 7.72
C CYS A 76 8.28 2.29 7.98
N ASP A 77 9.22 2.71 7.14
CA ASP A 77 10.65 2.40 7.27
C ASP A 77 11.37 3.18 8.39
N CYS A 78 10.67 4.07 9.10
CA CYS A 78 11.29 4.90 10.11
C CYS A 78 11.54 4.14 11.42
N LYS A 79 12.62 4.49 12.12
CA LYS A 79 12.92 3.98 13.47
C LYS A 79 11.77 4.16 14.45
N GLY A 80 10.96 5.21 14.26
CA GLY A 80 9.78 5.45 15.09
C GLY A 80 8.71 4.37 14.96
N PHE A 81 8.62 3.70 13.81
CA PHE A 81 7.75 2.55 13.60
C PHE A 81 8.43 1.25 14.05
N GLU A 82 9.72 1.08 13.73
CA GLU A 82 10.52 -0.08 14.12
C GLU A 82 10.52 -0.32 15.65
N TYR A 83 10.69 0.74 16.45
CA TYR A 83 10.86 0.61 17.90
C TYR A 83 9.61 0.86 18.74
N ASN A 84 8.48 1.31 18.13
CA ASN A 84 7.26 1.60 18.88
C ASN A 84 6.07 0.81 18.35
N ARG A 85 5.25 0.28 19.26
CA ARG A 85 3.97 -0.33 18.89
C ARG A 85 2.94 0.76 18.59
N GLY A 86 2.69 0.99 17.31
CA GLY A 86 1.64 1.90 16.85
C GLY A 86 2.07 2.75 15.65
N PRO A 87 1.17 3.60 15.15
CA PRO A 87 1.46 4.42 13.98
C PRO A 87 2.47 5.52 14.31
N CYS A 88 3.54 5.58 13.54
CA CYS A 88 4.54 6.64 13.65
C CYS A 88 3.99 8.01 13.17
N VAL A 89 4.82 9.04 13.28
CA VAL A 89 4.47 10.42 12.87
C VAL A 89 4.06 10.51 11.40
N HIS A 90 4.69 9.73 10.52
CA HIS A 90 4.40 9.71 9.08
C HIS A 90 3.03 9.10 8.77
N LEU A 91 2.74 7.94 9.37
CA LEU A 91 1.43 7.29 9.29
C LEU A 91 0.32 8.20 9.83
N CYS A 92 0.58 8.90 10.94
CA CYS A 92 -0.34 9.87 11.51
C CYS A 92 -0.56 11.08 10.60
N ALA A 93 0.48 11.62 9.98
CA ALA A 93 0.38 12.75 9.05
C ALA A 93 -0.46 12.38 7.83
N LEU A 94 -0.14 11.25 7.17
CA LEU A 94 -0.89 10.74 6.03
C LEU A 94 -2.36 10.48 6.38
N ARG A 95 -2.62 9.87 7.54
CA ARG A 95 -3.97 9.60 8.03
C ARG A 95 -4.79 10.88 8.23
N LYS A 96 -4.19 11.92 8.81
CA LYS A 96 -4.84 13.21 9.03
C LYS A 96 -5.15 13.92 7.72
N SER A 97 -4.22 13.97 6.77
CA SER A 97 -4.44 14.57 5.45
C SER A 97 -5.59 13.88 4.70
N ALA A 98 -5.58 12.55 4.64
CA ALA A 98 -6.65 11.79 4.00
C ALA A 98 -8.00 11.95 4.70
N TRP A 99 -8.02 12.11 6.03
CA TRP A 99 -9.25 12.40 6.76
C TRP A 99 -9.80 13.78 6.43
N GLY A 100 -8.94 14.81 6.39
CA GLY A 100 -9.31 16.17 6.05
C GLY A 100 -9.94 16.24 4.66
N ASN A 101 -9.35 15.56 3.68
CA ASN A 101 -9.87 15.48 2.32
C ASN A 101 -11.28 14.90 2.24
N ARG A 102 -11.58 13.91 3.06
CA ARG A 102 -12.88 13.25 3.05
C ARG A 102 -13.96 14.02 3.82
N ASN A 103 -13.59 14.78 4.85
CA ASN A 103 -14.56 15.28 5.84
C ASN A 103 -14.61 16.80 5.99
N LEU A 104 -13.63 17.55 5.49
CA LEU A 104 -13.50 18.99 5.78
C LEU A 104 -13.60 19.90 4.54
N CYS A 105 -14.14 19.41 3.41
CA CYS A 105 -14.19 20.16 2.14
C CYS A 105 -12.83 20.79 1.76
N ARG A 106 -11.73 20.14 2.13
CA ARG A 106 -10.36 20.49 1.76
C ARG A 106 -9.86 19.50 0.71
N THR A 107 -8.94 19.94 -0.13
CA THR A 107 -8.24 19.08 -1.08
C THR A 107 -6.75 19.25 -0.91
N GLU A 108 -6.20 18.55 0.07
CA GLU A 108 -4.76 18.36 0.25
C GLU A 108 -4.23 17.42 -0.84
N THR A 109 -3.15 17.83 -1.50
CA THR A 109 -2.54 17.09 -2.59
C THR A 109 -1.12 16.63 -2.22
N ASP A 110 -0.65 15.60 -2.91
CA ASP A 110 0.75 15.22 -2.92
C ASP A 110 1.58 16.23 -3.74
N ILE A 111 2.90 16.08 -3.76
CA ILE A 111 3.82 16.98 -4.49
C ILE A 111 3.59 17.02 -6.01
N ASN A 112 2.76 16.12 -6.54
CA ASN A 112 2.40 16.00 -7.94
C ASN A 112 0.92 16.38 -8.18
N ASP A 113 0.33 17.18 -7.28
CA ASP A 113 -1.05 17.67 -7.34
C ASP A 113 -2.14 16.58 -7.32
N ARG A 114 -1.81 15.37 -6.85
CA ARG A 114 -2.79 14.28 -6.73
C ARG A 114 -3.44 14.31 -5.35
N PRO A 115 -4.77 14.17 -5.23
CA PRO A 115 -5.43 14.22 -3.94
C PRO A 115 -4.98 13.07 -3.04
N ILE A 116 -4.63 13.39 -1.80
CA ILE A 116 -4.22 12.40 -0.80
C ILE A 116 -5.45 11.59 -0.38
N ARG A 117 -5.41 10.28 -0.64
CA ARG A 117 -6.50 9.34 -0.30
C ARG A 117 -5.91 8.02 0.19
N ILE A 118 -6.48 7.47 1.26
CA ILE A 118 -6.21 6.10 1.69
C ILE A 118 -7.20 5.19 0.97
N CYS A 119 -6.70 4.18 0.25
CA CYS A 119 -7.58 3.24 -0.42
C CYS A 119 -8.17 2.22 0.56
N ASP A 120 -9.37 1.74 0.21
CA ASP A 120 -9.97 0.57 0.84
C ASP A 120 -9.66 -0.65 -0.02
N LEU A 121 -8.93 -1.62 0.51
CA LEU A 121 -8.53 -2.82 -0.23
C LEU A 121 -9.74 -3.68 -0.58
N ASP A 122 -10.76 -3.68 0.28
CA ASP A 122 -11.98 -4.45 0.05
C ASP A 122 -12.80 -3.89 -1.14
N ASP A 123 -12.60 -2.61 -1.49
CA ASP A 123 -13.26 -1.95 -2.63
C ASP A 123 -12.47 -2.06 -3.95
N THR A 124 -11.29 -2.70 -3.94
CA THR A 124 -10.45 -2.86 -5.14
C THR A 124 -10.75 -4.16 -5.87
N ASP A 125 -10.53 -4.17 -7.19
CA ASP A 125 -10.71 -5.40 -7.97
C ASP A 125 -9.65 -6.46 -7.59
N ALA A 126 -9.92 -7.73 -7.92
CA ALA A 126 -9.04 -8.84 -7.55
C ALA A 126 -7.58 -8.69 -8.05
N THR A 127 -7.37 -7.97 -9.16
CA THR A 127 -6.05 -7.74 -9.73
C THR A 127 -5.31 -6.64 -8.98
N GLU A 128 -6.01 -5.56 -8.64
CA GLU A 128 -5.49 -4.49 -7.80
C GLU A 128 -5.17 -5.00 -6.38
N GLN A 129 -5.99 -5.89 -5.83
CA GLN A 129 -5.72 -6.57 -4.56
C GLN A 129 -4.47 -7.45 -4.64
N ARG A 130 -4.29 -8.18 -5.75
CA ARG A 130 -3.16 -9.10 -5.93
C ARG A 130 -1.82 -8.36 -6.10
N TYR A 131 -1.82 -7.25 -6.83
CA TYR A 131 -0.61 -6.49 -7.16
C TYR A 131 -0.64 -5.09 -6.56
N TRP A 132 -1.18 -4.95 -5.35
CA TRP A 132 -1.41 -3.66 -4.69
C TRP A 132 -0.11 -2.84 -4.54
N TYR A 133 1.02 -3.54 -4.46
CA TYR A 133 2.37 -3.05 -4.28
C TYR A 133 3.10 -2.55 -5.53
N LEU A 134 2.55 -2.85 -6.69
CA LEU A 134 3.03 -2.24 -7.92
C LEU A 134 2.52 -0.81 -8.01
N THR A 135 3.35 0.11 -8.50
CA THR A 135 2.87 1.45 -8.86
C THR A 135 1.82 1.33 -9.96
N ASP A 136 0.97 2.34 -10.14
CA ASP A 136 -0.07 2.29 -11.18
C ASP A 136 0.53 2.03 -12.57
N LEU A 137 1.65 2.69 -12.88
CA LEU A 137 2.35 2.52 -14.15
C LEU A 137 3.05 1.16 -14.30
N GLN A 138 3.56 0.60 -13.20
CA GLN A 138 4.18 -0.74 -13.18
C GLN A 138 3.11 -1.81 -13.35
N ARG A 139 2.03 -1.72 -12.58
CA ARG A 139 0.89 -2.63 -12.63
C ARG A 139 0.27 -2.63 -14.01
N GLU A 140 -0.05 -1.46 -14.56
CA GLU A 140 -0.66 -1.37 -15.88
C GLU A 140 0.22 -2.01 -16.96
N ALA A 141 1.53 -1.74 -16.95
CA ALA A 141 2.47 -2.37 -17.88
C ALA A 141 2.55 -3.89 -17.68
N TYR A 142 2.64 -4.36 -16.43
CA TYR A 142 2.75 -5.77 -16.09
C TYR A 142 1.51 -6.57 -16.51
N LEU A 143 0.32 -6.04 -16.24
CA LEU A 143 -0.94 -6.68 -16.60
C LEU A 143 -1.14 -6.79 -18.12
N ASN A 144 -0.73 -5.77 -18.88
CA ASN A 144 -0.92 -5.79 -20.34
C ASN A 144 0.16 -6.61 -21.06
N CYS A 145 1.41 -6.58 -20.58
CA CYS A 145 2.54 -7.17 -21.30
C CYS A 145 2.99 -8.54 -20.79
N ASP A 146 2.97 -8.77 -19.47
CA ASP A 146 3.48 -10.02 -18.89
C ASP A 146 2.35 -11.02 -18.61
N LEU A 147 1.21 -10.54 -18.09
CA LEU A 147 0.01 -11.37 -17.88
C LEU A 147 -0.96 -11.33 -19.05
N GLY A 148 -0.81 -10.35 -19.95
CA GLY A 148 -1.59 -10.19 -21.16
C GLY A 148 -0.77 -10.47 -22.40
N ASP A 149 -1.38 -10.27 -23.56
CA ASP A 149 -0.78 -10.64 -24.86
C ASP A 149 -0.06 -9.47 -25.57
N MET A 150 0.03 -8.29 -24.95
CA MET A 150 0.53 -7.09 -25.62
C MET A 150 2.06 -7.04 -25.64
N GLY A 151 2.64 -6.79 -26.82
CA GLY A 151 4.09 -6.60 -26.93
C GLY A 151 4.57 -5.26 -26.32
N VAL A 152 5.78 -5.21 -25.77
CA VAL A 152 6.36 -3.99 -25.15
C VAL A 152 6.31 -2.77 -26.08
N ARG A 153 6.65 -2.94 -27.36
CA ARG A 153 6.62 -1.86 -28.37
C ARG A 153 5.20 -1.44 -28.73
N GLU A 154 4.27 -2.39 -28.70
CA GLU A 154 2.86 -2.12 -28.94
C GLU A 154 2.27 -1.31 -27.79
N TYR A 155 2.48 -1.74 -26.55
CA TYR A 155 2.09 -1.01 -25.35
C TYR A 155 2.69 0.39 -25.29
N GLN A 156 3.99 0.52 -25.62
CA GLN A 156 4.68 1.80 -25.70
C GLN A 156 3.98 2.77 -26.66
N ARG A 157 3.60 2.32 -27.86
CA ARG A 157 2.89 3.15 -28.85
C ARG A 157 1.50 3.51 -28.37
N ALA A 158 0.75 2.54 -27.83
CA ALA A 158 -0.61 2.76 -27.33
C ALA A 158 -0.67 3.81 -26.20
N LYS A 159 0.35 3.84 -25.34
CA LYS A 159 0.45 4.80 -24.23
C LYS A 159 1.20 6.10 -24.56
N GLY A 160 1.75 6.22 -25.76
CA GLY A 160 2.48 7.43 -26.19
C GLY A 160 3.79 7.67 -25.45
N TYR A 161 4.46 6.64 -24.92
CA TYR A 161 5.78 6.82 -24.32
C TYR A 161 6.84 7.10 -25.40
N SER A 162 7.81 7.95 -25.09
CA SER A 162 8.88 8.34 -26.02
C SER A 162 9.85 7.21 -26.37
N SER A 163 10.00 6.19 -25.51
CA SER A 163 10.89 5.06 -25.76
C SER A 163 10.33 3.73 -25.23
N PRO A 164 10.60 2.60 -25.90
CA PRO A 164 10.31 1.27 -25.35
C PRO A 164 11.03 0.99 -24.04
N GLY A 165 12.20 1.61 -23.83
CA GLY A 165 13.00 1.45 -22.62
C GLY A 165 12.26 1.87 -21.34
N THR A 166 11.38 2.86 -21.42
CA THR A 166 10.51 3.26 -20.30
C THR A 166 9.59 2.12 -19.86
N VAL A 167 9.01 1.39 -20.82
CA VAL A 167 8.14 0.24 -20.52
C VAL A 167 8.97 -0.92 -19.98
N SER A 168 10.10 -1.23 -20.61
CA SER A 168 11.01 -2.28 -20.14
C SER A 168 11.50 -2.07 -18.70
N ASN A 169 11.83 -0.82 -18.34
CA ASN A 169 12.23 -0.49 -16.97
C ASN A 169 11.11 -0.72 -15.95
N ARG A 170 9.87 -0.37 -16.30
CA ARG A 170 8.71 -0.62 -15.43
C ARG A 170 8.45 -2.12 -15.26
N LEU A 171 8.51 -2.89 -16.35
CA LEU A 171 8.35 -4.34 -16.31
C LEU A 171 9.44 -5.02 -15.49
N ARG A 172 10.70 -4.61 -15.66
CA ARG A 172 11.81 -5.12 -14.85
C ARG A 172 11.55 -4.93 -13.36
N ALA A 173 11.20 -3.71 -12.95
CA ALA A 173 10.89 -3.40 -11.55
C ALA A 173 9.64 -4.15 -11.05
N ALA A 174 8.61 -4.31 -11.89
CA ALA A 174 7.41 -5.06 -11.53
C ALA A 174 7.73 -6.54 -11.28
N ARG A 175 8.47 -7.18 -12.18
CA ARG A 175 8.89 -8.59 -12.06
C ARG A 175 9.72 -8.85 -10.81
N GLU A 176 10.61 -7.92 -10.47
CA GLU A 176 11.43 -7.99 -9.26
C GLU A 176 10.57 -8.01 -8.00
N LYS A 177 9.65 -7.06 -7.86
CA LYS A 177 8.73 -7.00 -6.72
C LYS A 177 7.77 -8.17 -6.64
N VAL A 178 7.27 -8.65 -7.78
CA VAL A 178 6.38 -9.81 -7.80
C VAL A 178 7.14 -11.03 -7.29
N ARG A 179 8.37 -11.24 -7.76
CA ARG A 179 9.22 -12.33 -7.27
C ARG A 179 9.51 -12.20 -5.78
N GLU A 180 9.91 -11.03 -5.30
CA GLU A 180 10.18 -10.80 -3.87
C GLU A 180 8.95 -11.11 -3.00
N HIS A 181 7.78 -10.62 -3.39
CA HIS A 181 6.54 -10.90 -2.68
C HIS A 181 6.17 -12.39 -2.71
N ASP A 182 6.37 -13.07 -3.85
CA ASP A 182 6.13 -14.51 -3.95
C ASP A 182 7.12 -15.31 -3.09
N ASP A 183 8.39 -14.91 -3.05
CA ASP A 183 9.42 -15.51 -2.20
C ASP A 183 9.09 -15.31 -0.70
N ASP A 184 8.62 -14.12 -0.31
CA ASP A 184 8.19 -13.83 1.07
C ASP A 184 6.98 -14.68 1.47
N LEU A 185 5.98 -14.84 0.58
CA LEU A 185 4.84 -15.72 0.80
C LEU A 185 5.27 -17.19 0.98
N ILE A 186 6.29 -17.63 0.26
CA ILE A 186 6.85 -18.98 0.38
C ILE A 186 7.64 -19.11 1.70
N ALA A 187 8.44 -18.12 2.06
CA ALA A 187 9.24 -18.09 3.28
C ALA A 187 8.37 -18.05 4.55
N ASP A 188 7.24 -17.35 4.53
CA ASP A 188 6.25 -17.29 5.61
C ASP A 188 5.37 -18.56 5.71
N GLY A 189 5.68 -19.60 4.92
CA GLY A 189 5.00 -20.90 4.98
C GLY A 189 3.66 -20.96 4.26
N GLY A 190 3.37 -20.03 3.34
CA GLY A 190 2.24 -20.09 2.42
C GLY A 190 0.87 -20.13 3.11
N THR A 191 0.37 -18.98 3.59
CA THR A 191 -1.03 -18.90 4.06
C THR A 191 -2.00 -18.75 2.89
N ALA A 192 -2.11 -19.80 2.06
CA ALA A 192 -3.31 -20.08 1.26
C ALA A 192 -4.11 -21.28 1.83
N ALA A 193 -3.67 -21.86 2.94
CA ALA A 193 -4.42 -22.87 3.68
C ALA A 193 -4.58 -22.44 5.15
N ARG A 194 -5.85 -22.22 5.53
CA ARG A 194 -6.38 -22.23 6.91
C ARG A 194 -6.32 -20.92 7.71
N ARG A 195 -7.41 -20.16 7.62
CA ARG A 195 -8.32 -19.89 8.74
C ARG A 195 -9.62 -19.25 8.23
N ASP A 196 -10.44 -20.06 7.56
CA ASP A 196 -11.88 -19.83 7.58
C ASP A 196 -12.40 -20.50 8.86
N GLY A 197 -12.83 -19.68 9.81
CA GLY A 197 -13.29 -20.11 11.13
C GLY A 197 -14.79 -20.44 11.19
N LEU A 198 -15.46 -20.54 10.05
CA LEU A 198 -16.91 -20.70 9.94
C LEU A 198 -17.26 -21.58 8.73
N THR A 199 -17.05 -22.88 8.86
CA THR A 199 -17.94 -23.97 8.39
C THR A 199 -17.29 -25.31 8.76
N ASP A 200 -17.29 -25.63 10.06
CA ASP A 200 -17.25 -27.02 10.51
C ASP A 200 -18.68 -27.57 10.45
N ASP A 201 -19.15 -27.88 9.23
CA ASP A 201 -20.43 -28.56 8.99
C ASP A 201 -20.27 -30.09 9.05
N ARG A 202 -19.62 -30.61 10.11
CA ARG A 202 -19.69 -32.04 10.46
C ARG A 202 -19.96 -32.33 11.94
N ARG A 203 -20.70 -31.43 12.60
CA ARG A 203 -21.31 -31.74 13.91
C ARG A 203 -22.76 -31.27 14.08
N LEU A 204 -23.48 -31.09 12.97
CA LEU A 204 -24.91 -30.72 12.94
C LEU A 204 -25.82 -31.79 12.31
N LEU A 205 -25.57 -33.08 12.58
CA LEU A 205 -26.59 -34.13 12.40
C LEU A 205 -26.48 -35.13 13.55
N GLY A 206 -26.97 -34.72 14.73
CA GLY A 206 -27.23 -35.62 15.85
C GLY A 206 -28.34 -36.61 15.53
N GLU A 207 -28.10 -37.53 14.59
CA GLU A 207 -28.91 -38.72 14.38
C GLU A 207 -28.16 -39.90 15.01
N GLY A 208 -28.72 -40.41 16.10
CA GLY A 208 -28.37 -41.73 16.60
C GLY A 208 -28.79 -42.79 15.59
N VAL A 209 -27.96 -43.83 15.45
CA VAL A 209 -28.44 -45.14 15.02
C VAL A 209 -27.95 -46.13 16.06
N ASP A 210 -28.89 -46.56 16.90
CA ASP A 210 -28.80 -47.83 17.61
C ASP A 210 -28.57 -48.97 16.62
N ARG A 211 -27.52 -49.77 16.86
CA ARG A 211 -27.57 -51.24 16.98
C ARG A 211 -26.21 -51.79 17.36
#